data_AF-A0A402A4X3-F1
#
_entry.id   AF-A0A402A4X3-F1
#
_cell.length_a   1.000
_cell.length_b   1.000
_cell.length_c   1.000
_cell.angle_alpha   90.00
_cell.angle_beta   90.00
_cell.angle_gamma   90.00
#
_symmetry.space_group_name_H-M   'P 1'
#
loop_
_entity.id
_entity.type
_entity.pdbx_description
1 polymer ?
#
loop_
_entity_poly.entity_id
_entity_poly.type
_entity_poly.pdbx_seq_one_letter_code
_entity_poly.pdbx_strand_id
1 'polypeptide(L)'
;MFDTTMTIKRSAATVRTGIPTNIQNMQWRVAADLGGQSPYDSFWIRSTGGGPLDIRRGDLLIDEHNIDPLTGALTRYRVFGNVESYGQTYAKIPAEKLLGV
;
A
#
# COMPACT_ATOMS: atom_id res chain seq x y z
N MET A 1 -16.39 1.71 -6.15
CA MET A 1 -16.29 2.17 -4.76
C MET A 1 -14.84 2.00 -4.34
N PHE A 2 -14.20 3.04 -3.80
CA PHE A 2 -12.86 2.94 -3.20
C PHE A 2 -13.06 2.91 -1.70
N ASP A 3 -12.21 2.15 -1.00
CA ASP A 3 -12.42 1.88 0.44
C ASP A 3 -11.70 2.89 1.31
N THR A 4 -10.61 3.47 0.81
CA THR A 4 -9.83 4.48 1.52
C THR A 4 -9.01 5.35 0.56
N THR A 5 -8.40 6.41 1.08
CA THR A 5 -7.35 7.19 0.41
C THR A 5 -6.00 6.97 1.07
N MET A 6 -4.95 7.04 0.27
CA MET A 6 -3.58 6.84 0.74
C MET A 6 -2.65 7.98 0.35
N THR A 7 -1.71 8.24 1.25
CA THR A 7 -0.54 9.09 1.05
C THR A 7 0.70 8.22 0.82
N ILE A 8 1.46 8.50 -0.24
CA ILE A 8 2.77 7.91 -0.49
C ILE A 8 3.84 8.78 0.19
N LYS A 9 4.71 8.16 0.99
CA LYS A 9 5.96 8.74 1.45
C LYS A 9 7.16 7.95 0.93
N ARG A 10 8.18 8.69 0.52
CA ARG A 10 9.49 8.17 0.11
C ARG A 10 10.56 8.89 0.91
N SER A 11 11.35 8.16 1.71
CA SER A 11 12.40 8.73 2.56
C SER A 11 11.92 9.97 3.35
N ALA A 12 10.79 9.83 4.04
CA ALA A 12 10.08 10.87 4.80
C ALA A 12 9.41 12.01 4.00
N ALA A 13 9.71 12.19 2.71
CA ALA A 13 9.03 13.15 1.87
C ALA A 13 7.66 12.63 1.41
N THR A 14 6.64 13.48 1.47
CA THR A 14 5.33 13.19 0.84
C THR A 14 5.47 13.29 -0.67
N VAL A 15 5.28 12.17 -1.36
CA VAL A 15 5.30 12.10 -2.83
C VAL A 15 3.94 12.51 -3.39
N ARG A 16 2.87 12.01 -2.77
CA ARG A 16 1.50 12.23 -3.21
C ARG A 16 0.51 11.88 -2.11
N THR A 17 -0.62 12.56 -2.08
CA THR A 17 -1.72 12.34 -1.12
C THR A 17 -3.04 12.08 -1.84
N GLY A 18 -4.06 11.62 -1.09
CA GLY A 18 -5.43 11.50 -1.59
C GLY A 18 -5.60 10.50 -2.73
N ILE A 19 -4.80 9.43 -2.76
CA ILE A 19 -4.88 8.41 -3.80
C ILE A 19 -6.01 7.44 -3.43
N PRO A 20 -7.10 7.37 -4.22
CA PRO A 20 -8.18 6.43 -3.92
C PRO A 20 -7.70 5.00 -4.15
N THR A 21 -7.90 4.15 -3.15
CA THR A 21 -7.43 2.76 -3.16
C THR A 21 -8.48 1.78 -2.64
N ASN A 22 -8.33 0.53 -3.03
CA ASN A 22 -9.03 -0.64 -2.51
C ASN A 22 -8.00 -1.63 -1.99
N ILE A 23 -8.22 -2.20 -0.81
CA ILE A 23 -7.27 -3.09 -0.13
C ILE A 23 -7.84 -4.51 -0.17
N GLN A 24 -7.05 -5.47 -0.64
CA GLN A 24 -7.44 -6.87 -0.73
C GLN A 24 -6.39 -7.75 -0.09
N ASN A 25 -6.82 -8.78 0.64
CA ASN A 25 -5.88 -9.75 1.23
C ASN A 25 -5.07 -10.45 0.13
N MET A 26 -3.75 -10.53 0.34
CA MET A 26 -2.89 -11.36 -0.50
C MET A 26 -2.90 -12.79 0.01
N GLN A 27 -2.82 -13.77 -0.89
CA GLN A 27 -2.55 -15.14 -0.47
C GLN A 27 -1.14 -15.22 0.11
N TRP A 28 -1.00 -15.82 1.30
CA TRP A 28 0.29 -15.94 2.02
C TRP A 28 1.42 -16.50 1.14
N ARG A 29 1.12 -17.47 0.27
CA ARG A 29 2.11 -18.07 -0.63
C ARG A 29 2.63 -17.06 -1.65
N VAL A 30 1.73 -16.27 -2.24
CA VAL A 30 2.07 -15.20 -3.19
C VAL A 30 2.89 -14.11 -2.50
N ALA A 31 2.54 -13.76 -1.26
CA ALA A 31 3.30 -12.79 -0.47
C ALA A 31 4.74 -13.27 -0.21
N ALA A 32 4.91 -14.55 0.15
CA ALA A 32 6.23 -15.15 0.35
C ALA A 32 7.06 -15.14 -0.96
N ASP A 33 6.46 -15.51 -2.09
CA ASP A 33 7.13 -15.54 -3.39
C ASP A 33 7.59 -14.14 -3.85
N LEU A 34 6.84 -13.09 -3.49
CA LEU A 34 7.15 -11.69 -3.80
C LEU A 34 8.11 -11.03 -2.79
N GLY A 35 8.52 -11.74 -1.74
CA GLY A 35 9.48 -11.27 -0.74
C GLY A 35 8.88 -10.45 0.40
N GLY A 36 7.61 -10.70 0.74
CA GLY A 36 6.95 -10.15 1.93
C GLY A 36 7.58 -10.70 3.22
N GLN A 37 7.80 -9.84 4.20
CA GLN A 37 8.38 -10.23 5.50
C GLN A 37 7.30 -10.73 6.46
N SER A 38 6.07 -10.21 6.35
CA SER A 38 4.89 -10.79 7.00
C SER A 38 3.88 -11.26 5.95
N PRO A 39 3.92 -12.54 5.54
CA PRO A 39 3.03 -13.07 4.50
C PRO A 39 1.54 -13.00 4.88
N TYR A 40 1.22 -13.01 6.17
CA TYR A 40 -0.15 -12.95 6.67
C TYR A 40 -0.70 -11.51 6.75
N ASP A 41 0.17 -10.52 6.84
CA ASP A 41 -0.18 -9.09 6.81
C ASP A 41 0.10 -8.46 5.44
N SER A 42 0.08 -9.27 4.39
CA SER A 42 0.35 -8.83 3.02
C SER A 42 -0.95 -8.60 2.25
N PHE A 43 -1.00 -7.51 1.50
CA PHE A 43 -2.18 -7.01 0.81
C PHE A 43 -1.84 -6.62 -0.63
N TRP A 44 -2.82 -6.78 -1.51
CA TRP A 44 -2.87 -6.07 -2.78
C TRP A 44 -3.59 -4.74 -2.56
N ILE A 45 -2.85 -3.65 -2.68
CA ILE A 45 -3.43 -2.31 -2.71
C ILE A 45 -3.63 -1.92 -4.16
N ARG A 46 -4.89 -1.74 -4.56
CA ARG A 46 -5.26 -1.35 -5.91
C ARG A 46 -5.64 0.11 -5.93
N SER A 47 -4.91 0.96 -6.67
CA SER A 47 -5.36 2.33 -6.91
C SER A 47 -6.56 2.31 -7.87
N THR A 48 -7.52 3.20 -7.68
CA THR A 48 -8.70 3.28 -8.57
C THR A 48 -8.81 4.64 -9.28
N GLY A 49 -7.76 5.44 -9.20
CA GLY A 49 -7.70 6.79 -9.76
C GLY A 49 -6.39 7.48 -9.41
N GLY A 50 -6.13 8.63 -10.05
CA GLY A 50 -4.93 9.43 -9.83
C GLY A 50 -3.96 9.48 -11.00
N GLY A 51 -4.17 8.75 -12.10
CA GLY A 51 -3.22 8.73 -13.20
C GLY A 51 -1.92 7.99 -12.84
N PRO A 52 -0.82 8.21 -13.57
CA PRO A 52 0.43 7.46 -13.34
C PRO A 52 0.92 7.65 -11.91
N LEU A 53 1.12 6.53 -11.21
CA LEU A 53 1.66 6.48 -9.86
C LEU A 53 3.10 5.97 -9.93
N ASP A 54 4.06 6.83 -9.59
CA ASP A 54 5.46 6.45 -9.39
C ASP A 54 5.62 5.83 -7.99
N ILE A 55 5.02 4.66 -7.77
CA ILE A 55 5.20 3.89 -6.53
C ILE A 55 6.33 2.89 -6.75
N ARG A 56 7.23 2.82 -5.77
CA ARG A 56 8.42 1.98 -5.81
C ARG A 56 8.48 1.08 -4.59
N ARG A 57 9.23 0.00 -4.73
CA ARG A 57 9.59 -0.85 -3.58
C ARG A 57 10.26 -0.01 -2.50
N GLY A 58 9.86 -0.22 -1.25
CA GLY A 58 10.33 0.55 -0.09
C GLY A 58 9.56 1.84 0.17
N ASP A 59 8.69 2.29 -0.74
CA ASP A 59 7.78 3.38 -0.44
C ASP A 59 6.82 2.98 0.70
N LEU A 60 6.45 3.98 1.49
CA LEU A 60 5.51 3.85 2.59
C LEU A 60 4.16 4.40 2.15
N LEU A 61 3.12 3.60 2.25
CA LEU A 61 1.74 4.02 2.04
C LEU A 61 1.09 4.24 3.39
N ILE A 62 0.47 5.40 3.57
CA ILE A 62 -0.23 5.76 4.80
C ILE A 62 -1.70 5.85 4.47
N ASP A 63 -2.51 5.05 5.16
CA ASP A 63 -3.96 5.11 5.08
C ASP A 63 -4.46 6.36 5.81
N GLU A 64 -5.21 7.21 5.11
CA GLU A 64 -5.66 8.50 5.64
C GLU A 64 -6.89 8.37 6.55
N HIS A 65 -7.51 7.19 6.61
CA HIS A 65 -8.76 6.95 7.34
C HIS A 65 -8.67 5.87 8.40
N ASN A 66 -7.80 4.87 8.24
CA ASN A 66 -7.68 3.77 9.19
C ASN A 66 -6.56 4.00 10.20
N ILE A 67 -6.86 3.75 11.48
CA ILE A 67 -5.92 3.89 12.60
C ILE A 67 -5.43 2.50 13.02
N ASP A 68 -4.12 2.38 13.29
CA ASP A 68 -3.56 1.19 13.95
C ASP A 68 -4.03 1.19 15.42
N PRO A 69 -4.80 0.17 15.85
CA PRO A 69 -5.32 0.11 17.21
C PRO A 69 -4.21 -0.01 18.27
N LEU A 70 -3.00 -0.44 17.91
CA LEU A 70 -1.88 -0.60 18.85
C LEU A 70 -1.18 0.73 19.16
N THR A 71 -1.16 1.68 18.22
CA THR A 71 -0.40 2.93 18.35
C THR A 71 -1.28 4.18 18.36
N GLY A 72 -2.51 4.10 17.88
CA GLY A 72 -3.36 5.26 17.64
C GLY A 72 -2.90 6.12 16.46
N ALA A 73 -1.88 5.70 15.71
CA ALA A 73 -1.41 6.38 14.52
C ALA A 73 -2.13 5.86 13.26
N LEU A 74 -2.05 6.63 12.16
CA LEU A 74 -2.55 6.18 10.86
C LEU A 74 -1.87 4.88 10.43
N THR A 75 -2.65 3.95 9.89
CA THR A 75 -2.17 2.65 9.42
C THR A 75 -1.16 2.83 8.30
N ARG A 76 -0.07 2.06 8.36
CA ARG A 76 1.01 2.15 7.39
C ARG A 76 1.22 0.82 6.69
N TYR A 77 1.58 0.90 5.42
CA TYR A 77 1.92 -0.24 4.58
C TYR A 77 3.27 0.00 3.90
N ARG A 78 4.11 -1.02 3.82
CA ARG A 78 5.39 -0.98 3.13
C ARG A 78 5.29 -1.73 1.82
N VAL A 79 5.65 -1.09 0.71
CA VAL A 79 5.70 -1.75 -0.60
C VAL A 79 6.90 -2.69 -0.63
N PHE A 80 6.65 -3.99 -0.78
CA PHE A 80 7.72 -5.01 -0.70
C PHE A 80 8.03 -5.70 -2.03
N GLY A 81 7.12 -5.64 -3.01
CA GLY A 81 7.28 -6.26 -4.32
C GLY A 81 7.28 -5.25 -5.47
N ASN A 82 7.26 -5.76 -6.70
CA ASN A 82 7.14 -4.93 -7.91
C ASN A 82 5.71 -4.42 -8.07
N VAL A 83 5.57 -3.13 -8.36
CA VAL A 83 4.27 -2.52 -8.65
C VAL A 83 3.89 -2.83 -10.09
N GLU A 84 2.68 -3.34 -10.28
CA GLU A 84 2.13 -3.58 -11.61
C GLU A 84 1.20 -2.43 -11.99
N SER A 85 1.62 -1.62 -12.96
CA SER A 85 0.81 -0.53 -13.49
C SER A 85 0.07 -0.96 -14.75
N TYR A 86 -1.26 -0.83 -14.72
CA TYR A 86 -2.14 -1.18 -15.84
C TYR A 86 -2.57 0.12 -16.56
N GLY A 87 -1.60 0.73 -17.26
CA GLY A 87 -1.79 2.00 -17.96
C GLY A 87 -2.07 3.15 -17.01
N GLN A 88 -3.07 3.98 -17.33
CA GLN A 88 -3.51 5.09 -16.47
C GLN A 88 -4.70 4.72 -15.58
N THR A 89 -5.17 3.48 -15.63
CA THR A 89 -6.42 3.06 -15.00
C THR A 89 -6.23 2.70 -13.54
N TYR A 90 -5.22 1.87 -13.24
CA TYR A 90 -4.89 1.46 -11.88
C TYR A 90 -3.47 0.90 -11.77
N ALA A 91 -2.95 0.86 -10.55
CA ALA A 91 -1.77 0.10 -10.16
C ALA A 91 -2.17 -0.96 -9.13
N LYS A 92 -1.54 -2.13 -9.20
CA LYS A 92 -1.55 -3.14 -8.14
C LYS A 92 -0.23 -3.08 -7.40
N ILE A 93 -0.32 -2.84 -6.10
CA ILE A 93 0.81 -2.59 -5.25
C ILE A 93 0.87 -3.70 -4.19
N PRO A 94 1.88 -4.58 -4.23
CA PRO A 94 2.10 -5.55 -3.18
C PRO A 94 2.70 -4.84 -1.97
N ALA A 95 1.93 -4.76 -0.88
CA ALA A 95 2.35 -4.08 0.32
C ALA A 95 1.99 -4.88 1.58
N GLU A 96 2.80 -4.76 2.61
CA GLU A 96 2.55 -5.39 3.91
C GLU A 96 2.20 -4.33 4.94
N LYS A 97 1.25 -4.64 5.82
CA LYS A 97 0.89 -3.75 6.92
C LYS A 97 2.01 -3.74 7.95
N LEU A 98 2.41 -2.55 8.36
CA LEU A 98 3.36 -2.36 9.45
C LEU A 98 2.54 -2.27 10.75
N LEU A 99 2.78 -3.20 11.67
CA LEU A 99 2.08 -3.27 12.95
C LEU A 99 2.91 -2.58 14.04
N GLY A 100 2.29 -1.70 14.83
CA GLY A 100 2.93 -1.13 16.01
C GLY A 100 3.92 -0.01 15.74
N VAL A 101 3.77 0.74 14.64
CA VAL A 101 4.75 1.74 14.16
C VAL A 101 4.17 3.12 13.87
#